data_AF-A0A3L8P7X0-F1
#
_entry.id   AF-A0A3L8P7X0-F1
#
_cell.length_a   1.000
_cell.length_b   1.000
_cell.length_c   1.000
_cell.angle_alpha   90.00
_cell.angle_beta   90.00
_cell.angle_gamma   90.00
#
_symmetry.space_group_name_H-M   'P 1'
#
loop_
_entity.id
_entity.type
_entity.pdbx_description
1 polymer ?
#
loop_
_entity_poly.entity_id
_entity_poly.type
_entity_poly.pdbx_seq_one_letter_code
_entity_poly.pdbx_strand_id
1 'polypeptide(L)'
;RMSNTLYRATERFLGNPQATKVPFVIGLAGSVAVGKSTTARLLRELLAQREEHPNVALVTTDGFLLPNAELEKRGILDRKGFPESYDRKRLLRFVM
;
A
#
# COMPACT_ATOMS: atom_id res chain seq x y z
N ARG A 1 6.31 -20.10 4.14
CA ARG A 1 6.77 -20.88 5.34
C ARG A 1 7.73 -20.16 6.32
N MET A 2 8.98 -19.81 5.96
CA MET A 2 9.98 -19.30 6.94
C MET A 2 9.57 -18.01 7.68
N SER A 3 8.93 -17.07 6.97
CA SER A 3 8.42 -15.82 7.56
C SER A 3 7.35 -16.04 8.64
N ASN A 4 6.42 -16.98 8.44
CA ASN A 4 5.36 -17.24 9.41
C ASN A 4 5.88 -17.97 10.65
N THR A 5 6.84 -18.89 10.47
CA THR A 5 7.50 -19.59 11.57
C THR A 5 8.35 -18.64 12.41
N LEU A 6 9.13 -17.76 11.76
CA LEU A 6 9.94 -16.75 12.45
C LEU A 6 9.06 -15.74 13.20
N TYR A 7 7.99 -15.23 12.57
CA TYR A 7 7.08 -14.30 13.23
C TYR A 7 6.46 -14.91 14.50
N ARG A 8 5.94 -16.15 14.41
CA ARG A 8 5.37 -16.84 15.58
C ARG A 8 6.39 -17.17 16.66
N ALA A 9 7.64 -17.45 16.29
CA ALA A 9 8.71 -17.70 17.26
C ALA A 9 9.08 -16.42 18.02
N THR A 10 9.19 -15.29 17.33
CA THR A 10 9.45 -13.97 17.92
C THR A 10 8.32 -13.53 18.86
N GLU A 11 7.06 -13.66 18.43
CA GLU A 11 5.88 -13.33 19.24
C GLU A 11 5.82 -14.14 20.54
N ARG A 12 6.12 -15.45 20.44
CA ARG A 12 6.17 -16.35 21.60
C ARG A 12 7.34 -16.01 22.54
N PHE A 13 8.48 -15.60 22.00
CA PHE A 13 9.65 -15.17 22.78
C PHE A 13 9.41 -13.84 23.51
N LEU A 14 8.75 -12.88 22.85
CA LEU A 14 8.45 -11.56 23.41
C LEU A 14 7.25 -11.55 24.38
N GLY A 15 6.58 -12.70 24.57
CA GLY A 15 5.43 -12.82 25.48
C GLY A 15 4.22 -11.97 25.10
N ASN A 16 4.18 -11.49 23.86
CA ASN A 16 3.16 -10.56 23.37
C ASN A 16 2.45 -11.20 22.17
N PRO A 17 1.55 -12.17 22.38
CA PRO A 17 0.86 -12.85 21.29
C PRO A 17 -0.11 -11.86 20.63
N GLN A 18 0.33 -11.16 19.58
CA GLN A 18 -0.57 -10.43 18.71
C GLN A 18 -1.51 -11.43 18.04
N ALA A 19 -2.80 -11.31 18.37
CA ALA A 19 -3.84 -12.20 17.84
C ALA A 19 -4.06 -12.02 16.31
N THR A 20 -3.59 -10.92 15.72
CA THR A 20 -3.89 -10.57 14.33
C THR A 20 -2.60 -10.32 13.56
N LYS A 21 -2.37 -11.16 12.53
CA LYS A 21 -1.25 -11.00 11.61
C LYS A 21 -1.43 -9.69 10.83
N VAL A 22 -0.46 -8.78 10.95
CA VAL A 22 -0.42 -7.57 10.13
C VAL A 22 -0.19 -7.92 8.64
N PRO A 23 -0.86 -7.24 7.69
CA PRO A 23 -0.63 -7.46 6.27
C PRO A 23 0.82 -7.15 5.87
N PHE A 24 1.36 -7.92 4.93
CA PHE A 24 2.63 -7.58 4.29
C PHE A 24 2.39 -6.58 3.16
N VAL A 25 3.05 -5.44 3.19
CA VAL A 25 2.86 -4.34 2.23
C VAL A 25 4.02 -4.29 1.24
N ILE A 26 3.71 -4.28 -0.06
CA ILE A 26 4.69 -4.10 -1.14
C ILE A 26 4.45 -2.74 -1.79
N GLY A 27 5.42 -1.82 -1.63
CA GLY A 27 5.37 -0.51 -2.26
C GLY A 27 5.92 -0.56 -3.69
N LEU A 28 5.14 -0.09 -4.67
CA LEU A 28 5.56 0.03 -6.07
C LEU A 28 5.69 1.51 -6.44
N ALA A 29 6.94 1.94 -6.65
CA ALA A 29 7.30 3.32 -6.99
C ALA A 29 7.94 3.43 -8.38
N GLY A 30 8.06 4.65 -8.89
CA GLY A 30 8.59 4.94 -10.23
C GLY A 30 7.86 6.07 -10.95
N SER A 31 8.41 6.52 -12.08
CA SER A 31 7.89 7.65 -12.86
C SER A 31 6.46 7.44 -13.38
N VAL A 32 5.81 8.52 -13.80
CA VAL A 32 4.53 8.46 -14.53
C VAL A 32 4.72 7.64 -15.80
N ALA A 33 3.73 6.83 -16.16
CA ALA A 33 3.73 5.93 -17.33
C ALA A 33 4.79 4.81 -17.38
N VAL A 34 5.65 4.63 -16.36
CA VAL A 34 6.67 3.55 -16.34
C VAL A 34 6.10 2.11 -16.21
N GLY A 35 4.78 1.97 -16.07
CA GLY A 35 4.12 0.66 -16.00
C GLY A 35 3.83 0.13 -14.59
N LYS A 36 3.94 0.95 -13.53
CA LYS A 36 3.64 0.54 -12.13
C LYS A 36 2.32 -0.21 -11.99
N SER A 37 1.23 0.33 -12.55
CA SER A 37 -0.10 -0.29 -12.46
C SER A 37 -0.18 -1.62 -13.21
N THR A 38 0.59 -1.80 -14.27
CA THR A 38 0.71 -3.05 -15.02
C THR A 38 1.44 -4.10 -14.18
N THR A 39 2.60 -3.74 -13.64
CA THR A 39 3.38 -4.62 -12.76
C THR A 39 2.61 -4.98 -11.49
N ALA A 40 1.88 -4.03 -10.90
CA ALA A 40 1.08 -4.25 -9.69
C ALA A 40 -0.04 -5.27 -9.91
N ARG A 41 -0.73 -5.19 -11.04
CA ARG A 41 -1.77 -6.16 -11.43
C ARG A 41 -1.18 -7.54 -11.64
N LEU A 42 -0.07 -7.65 -12.38
CA LEU A 42 0.61 -8.92 -12.60
C LEU A 42 1.07 -9.55 -11.27
N LEU A 43 1.69 -8.76 -10.39
CA LEU A 43 2.14 -9.24 -9.08
C LEU A 43 0.96 -9.71 -8.22
N ARG A 44 -0.18 -9.01 -8.26
CA ARG A 44 -1.41 -9.43 -7.57
C ARG A 44 -1.86 -10.81 -8.04
N GLU A 45 -1.96 -11.03 -9.34
CA GLU A 45 -2.37 -12.32 -9.90
C GLU A 45 -1.42 -13.44 -9.48
N LEU A 46 -0.11 -13.23 -9.60
CA LEU A 46 0.90 -14.23 -9.25
C LEU A 46 0.90 -14.59 -7.76
N LEU A 47 0.63 -13.62 -6.88
CA LEU A 47 0.57 -13.84 -5.44
C LEU A 47 -0.76 -14.48 -5.01
N ALA A 48 -1.88 -14.08 -5.63
CA ALA A 48 -3.21 -14.60 -5.31
C ALA A 48 -3.39 -16.08 -5.71
N GLN A 49 -2.62 -16.56 -6.68
CA GLN A 49 -2.61 -17.98 -7.09
C GLN A 49 -2.02 -18.92 -6.04
N ARG A 50 -1.35 -18.42 -4.99
CA ARG A 50 -0.76 -19.28 -3.95
C ARG A 50 -1.74 -19.50 -2.79
N GLU A 51 -1.92 -20.75 -2.40
CA GLU A 51 -2.76 -21.14 -1.25
C GLU A 51 -2.33 -20.48 0.08
N GLU A 52 -1.06 -20.07 0.21
CA GLU A 52 -0.52 -19.40 1.40
C GLU A 52 -0.98 -17.91 1.52
N HIS A 53 -1.44 -17.28 0.44
CA HIS A 53 -1.78 -15.85 0.37
C HIS A 53 -3.03 -15.57 -0.48
N PRO A 54 -4.21 -16.10 -0.11
CA PRO A 54 -5.42 -15.97 -0.94
C PRO A 54 -5.93 -14.52 -1.03
N ASN A 55 -5.61 -13.68 -0.04
CA ASN A 55 -6.11 -12.30 0.06
C ASN A 55 -5.01 -11.31 -0.32
N VAL A 56 -4.96 -10.92 -1.59
CA VAL A 56 -4.06 -9.88 -2.11
C VAL A 56 -4.88 -8.69 -2.60
N ALA A 57 -4.75 -7.56 -1.90
CA ALA A 57 -5.39 -6.31 -2.28
C ALA A 57 -4.42 -5.42 -3.08
N LEU A 58 -4.95 -4.67 -4.05
CA LEU A 58 -4.22 -3.65 -4.79
C LEU A 58 -4.78 -2.27 -4.42
N VAL A 59 -3.91 -1.38 -3.97
CA VAL A 59 -4.25 0.00 -3.58
C VAL A 59 -3.39 0.96 -4.37
N THR A 60 -3.99 2.00 -4.95
CA THR A 60 -3.26 3.08 -5.65
C THR A 60 -3.18 4.32 -4.76
N THR A 61 -2.07 5.05 -4.83
CA THR A 61 -1.90 6.31 -4.10
C THR A 61 -2.80 7.41 -4.63
N ASP A 62 -3.27 7.31 -5.88
CA ASP A 62 -4.15 8.28 -6.53
C ASP A 62 -5.47 8.48 -5.78
N GLY A 63 -5.95 7.45 -5.05
CA GLY A 63 -7.12 7.55 -4.17
C GLY A 63 -6.95 8.49 -2.97
N PHE A 64 -5.72 8.96 -2.74
CA PHE A 64 -5.38 9.92 -1.68
C PHE A 64 -5.10 11.32 -2.23
N LEU A 65 -5.33 11.57 -3.53
CA LEU A 65 -5.30 12.93 -4.08
C LEU A 65 -6.43 13.76 -3.49
N LEU A 66 -6.16 15.06 -3.30
CA LEU A 66 -7.22 16.02 -3.00
C LEU A 66 -8.19 16.12 -4.19
N PRO A 67 -9.48 16.39 -3.95
CA PRO A 67 -10.44 16.63 -5.02
C PRO A 67 -9.99 17.79 -5.91
N ASN A 68 -10.32 17.75 -7.21
CA ASN A 68 -9.93 18.81 -8.16
C ASN A 68 -10.36 20.21 -7.67
N ALA A 69 -11.55 20.36 -7.08
CA ALA A 69 -12.02 21.62 -6.52
C ALA A 69 -11.09 22.20 -5.43
N GLU A 70 -10.49 21.34 -4.60
CA GLU A 70 -9.54 21.76 -3.58
C GLU A 70 -8.17 22.12 -4.18
N LEU A 71 -7.75 21.39 -5.22
CA LEU A 71 -6.52 21.71 -5.97
C LEU A 71 -6.64 23.06 -6.71
N GLU A 72 -7.79 23.32 -7.33
CA GLU A 72 -8.12 24.59 -8.00
C GLU A 72 -8.13 25.75 -7.00
N LYS A 73 -8.82 25.58 -5.86
CA LYS A 73 -8.85 26.58 -4.78
C LYS A 73 -7.45 26.94 -4.27
N ARG A 74 -6.52 25.97 -4.28
CA ARG A 74 -5.13 26.15 -3.86
C ARG A 74 -4.18 26.59 -4.99
N GLY A 75 -4.65 26.64 -6.24
CA GLY A 75 -3.83 27.00 -7.40
C GLY A 75 -2.72 25.99 -7.72
N ILE A 76 -2.94 24.70 -7.43
CA ILE A 76 -1.94 23.62 -7.61
C ILE A 76 -2.46 22.47 -8.50
N LEU A 77 -3.43 22.74 -9.36
CA LEU A 77 -4.02 21.74 -10.24
C LEU A 77 -2.98 21.17 -11.23
N ASP A 78 -2.07 22.01 -11.71
CA ASP A 78 -0.91 21.66 -12.54
C ASP A 78 0.12 20.79 -11.82
N ARG A 79 0.14 20.85 -10.48
CA ARG A 79 1.00 20.03 -9.61
C ARG A 79 0.32 18.75 -9.13
N LYS A 80 -0.77 18.33 -9.79
CA LYS A 80 -1.42 17.05 -9.51
C LYS A 80 -0.43 15.89 -9.69
N GLY A 81 -0.23 15.12 -8.63
CA GLY A 81 0.76 14.03 -8.57
C GLY A 81 2.04 14.38 -7.79
N PHE A 82 2.25 15.65 -7.42
CA PHE A 82 3.31 16.06 -6.49
C PHE A 82 2.87 15.91 -5.02
N PRO A 83 3.79 15.84 -4.03
CA PRO A 83 3.47 15.56 -2.64
C PRO A 83 2.37 16.42 -1.99
N GLU A 84 2.28 17.69 -2.35
CA GLU A 84 1.30 18.67 -1.86
C GLU A 84 -0.12 18.46 -2.41
N SER A 85 -0.27 17.69 -3.50
CA SER A 85 -1.58 17.35 -4.07
C SER A 85 -2.27 16.17 -3.37
N TYR A 86 -1.60 15.52 -2.41
CA TYR A 86 -2.13 14.37 -1.66
C TYR A 86 -2.54 14.72 -0.22
N ASP A 87 -3.62 14.09 0.25
CA ASP A 87 -3.93 13.99 1.68
C ASP A 87 -3.02 12.94 2.34
N ARG A 88 -1.82 13.39 2.71
CA ARG A 88 -0.81 12.57 3.39
C ARG A 88 -1.30 12.01 4.72
N LYS A 89 -2.18 12.73 5.44
CA LYS A 89 -2.72 12.27 6.73
C LYS A 89 -3.65 11.08 6.52
N ARG A 90 -4.51 11.13 5.49
CA ARG A 90 -5.38 10.01 5.12
C ARG A 90 -4.58 8.81 4.63
N LEU A 91 -3.50 9.02 3.88
CA LEU A 91 -2.60 7.94 3.47
C LEU A 91 -1.93 7.27 4.67
N LEU A 92 -1.40 8.04 5.62
CA LEU A 92 -0.76 7.48 6.82
C LEU A 92 -1.75 6.69 7.68
N ARG A 93 -2.97 7.19 7.89
CA ARG A 93 -4.04 6.46 8.61
C ARG A 93 -4.56 5.21 7.89
N PHE A 94 -4.27 5.07 6.60
CA PHE A 94 -4.63 3.87 5.84
C PHE A 94 -3.60 2.76 6.02
N VAL A 95 -2.32 3.13 6.16
CA VAL A 95 -1.20 2.19 6.25
C VAL A 95 -0.87 1.81 7.70
N MET A 96 -1.09 2.72 8.65
CA MET A 96 -0.89 2.54 10.09
C MET A 96 -2.22 2.39 10.82
#